data_AF-A0A947NY35-F1
#
_entry.id   AF-A0A947NY35-F1
#
_cell.length_a   1.000
_cell.length_b   1.000
_cell.length_c   1.000
_cell.angle_alpha   90.00
_cell.angle_beta   90.00
_cell.angle_gamma   90.00
#
_symmetry.space_group_name_H-M   'P 1'
#
loop_
_entity.id
_entity.type
_entity.pdbx_description
1 polymer ?
#
loop_
_entity_poly.entity_id
_entity_poly.type
_entity_poly.pdbx_seq_one_letter_code
_entity_poly.pdbx_strand_id
1 'polypeptide(L)'
;TLRKENILPQDRLPVPELLSQRLADMGWPLELQGTGKTDYKNREFSIRYPLGDVFFSFATTIHETGHWRQSEIDKDLSKRSEFLPEDEINDIPANEEDAYRRGWERTKKYAPELVTDLETKFAEFKKAGKLKAFDNFEQLYEWFVNFGLAISRAIDSIEDTDNKAKRENQMFEALKQAGMETKFKEFAELRVGELVDSEQMERYLMKMADGVAIE
;
A
#
# COMPACT_ATOMS: atom_id res chain seq x y z
N THR A 1 -1.14 12.88 14.06
CA THR A 1 -2.60 12.95 13.87
C THR A 1 -2.92 12.92 12.39
N LEU A 2 -3.80 12.01 11.97
CA LEU A 2 -4.45 12.06 10.65
C LEU A 2 -5.68 12.96 10.79
N ARG A 3 -5.90 13.86 9.84
CA ARG A 3 -7.07 14.75 9.81
C ARG A 3 -7.82 14.57 8.50
N LYS A 4 -9.10 14.94 8.48
CA LYS A 4 -9.95 14.77 7.29
C LYS A 4 -9.37 15.47 6.06
N GLU A 5 -8.82 16.67 6.22
CA GLU A 5 -8.19 17.44 5.15
C GLU A 5 -6.94 16.76 4.55
N ASN A 6 -6.35 15.80 5.26
CA ASN A 6 -5.15 15.07 4.86
C ASN A 6 -5.47 13.67 4.29
N ILE A 7 -6.76 13.35 4.12
CA ILE A 7 -7.26 12.13 3.47
C ILE A 7 -7.72 12.52 2.07
N LEU A 8 -6.98 12.12 1.05
CA LEU A 8 -7.25 12.49 -0.32
C LEU A 8 -7.47 11.25 -1.18
N PRO A 9 -8.55 11.17 -1.97
CA PRO A 9 -8.68 10.11 -2.96
C PRO A 9 -7.58 10.28 -4.01
N GLN A 10 -7.07 9.15 -4.48
CA GLN A 10 -6.30 9.06 -5.69
C GLN A 10 -7.24 8.61 -6.79
N ASP A 11 -7.73 9.59 -7.53
CA ASP A 11 -8.71 9.41 -8.59
C ASP A 11 -8.21 8.41 -9.64
N ARG A 12 -9.16 7.72 -10.30
CA ARG A 12 -8.89 6.95 -11.52
C ARG A 12 -8.48 7.87 -12.66
N LEU A 13 -7.23 8.29 -12.64
CA LEU A 13 -6.59 8.89 -13.80
C LEU A 13 -5.28 8.15 -14.03
N PRO A 14 -4.80 8.07 -15.28
CA PRO A 14 -3.38 7.86 -15.43
C PRO A 14 -2.76 9.00 -14.62
N VAL A 15 -1.80 8.72 -13.75
CA VAL A 15 -0.91 9.78 -13.31
C VAL A 15 0.33 9.66 -14.17
N PRO A 16 0.34 10.23 -15.42
CA PRO A 16 1.55 10.26 -16.24
C PRO A 16 2.72 10.94 -15.53
N GLU A 17 2.44 11.76 -14.52
CA GLU A 17 3.44 12.55 -13.81
C GLU A 17 4.18 11.74 -12.73
N LEU A 18 3.61 10.63 -12.24
CA LEU A 18 4.21 9.79 -11.20
C LEU A 18 4.70 8.44 -11.75
N LEU A 19 4.09 7.93 -12.81
CA LEU A 19 4.42 6.64 -13.40
C LEU A 19 4.86 6.81 -14.85
N SER A 20 6.09 6.40 -15.16
CA SER A 20 6.57 6.45 -16.53
C SER A 20 5.79 5.50 -17.44
N GLN A 21 5.71 5.84 -18.74
CA GLN A 21 5.00 5.01 -19.71
C GLN A 21 5.49 3.56 -19.72
N ARG A 22 6.78 3.32 -19.43
CA ARG A 22 7.33 1.96 -19.39
C ARG A 22 6.78 1.11 -18.25
N LEU A 23 6.60 1.71 -17.08
CA LEU A 23 6.02 1.00 -15.94
C LEU A 23 4.52 0.76 -16.17
N ALA A 24 3.84 1.74 -16.80
CA ALA A 24 2.47 1.55 -17.24
C ALA A 24 2.35 0.39 -18.25
N ASP A 25 3.26 0.31 -19.23
CA ASP A 25 3.30 -0.76 -20.24
C ASP A 25 3.60 -2.14 -19.62
N MET A 26 4.34 -2.20 -18.51
CA MET A 26 4.54 -3.43 -17.74
C MET A 26 3.24 -3.92 -17.06
N GLY A 27 2.23 -3.07 -16.95
CA GLY A 27 0.96 -3.37 -16.29
C GLY A 27 0.92 -2.97 -14.82
N TRP A 28 1.69 -1.96 -14.40
CA TRP A 28 1.72 -1.47 -13.01
C TRP A 28 0.30 -1.24 -12.46
N PRO A 29 -0.10 -1.89 -11.34
CA PRO A 29 -1.43 -1.72 -10.79
C PRO A 29 -1.70 -0.31 -10.26
N LEU A 30 -2.90 0.21 -10.51
CA LEU A 30 -3.35 1.50 -10.00
C LEU A 30 -3.32 1.55 -8.46
N GLU A 31 -3.70 0.43 -7.82
CA GLU A 31 -3.84 0.36 -6.37
C GLU A 31 -2.51 0.59 -5.66
N LEU A 32 -1.39 0.17 -6.26
CA LEU A 32 -0.03 0.40 -5.73
C LEU A 32 0.44 1.86 -5.80
N GLN A 33 -0.40 2.79 -6.23
CA GLN A 33 -0.08 4.21 -6.23
C GLN A 33 -0.51 4.92 -4.95
N GLY A 34 -1.20 4.22 -4.03
CA GLY A 34 -1.51 4.75 -2.70
C GLY A 34 -0.24 5.22 -1.99
N THR A 35 -0.36 6.28 -1.20
CA THR A 35 0.78 6.84 -0.46
C THR A 35 0.38 7.29 0.93
N GLY A 36 1.07 6.79 1.95
CA GLY A 36 1.07 7.29 3.31
C GLY A 36 2.33 8.09 3.60
N LYS A 37 2.19 9.36 4.01
CA LYS A 37 3.34 10.21 4.35
C LYS A 37 3.16 10.84 5.72
N THR A 38 4.16 10.62 6.58
CA THR A 38 4.26 11.26 7.90
C THR A 38 5.05 12.56 7.79
N ASP A 39 4.44 13.67 8.21
CA ASP A 39 5.13 14.93 8.52
C ASP A 39 5.51 14.92 9.99
N TYR A 40 6.78 14.62 10.27
CA TYR A 40 7.30 14.52 11.63
C TYR A 40 7.31 15.86 12.38
N LYS A 41 7.53 16.96 11.66
CA LYS A 41 7.62 18.30 12.26
C LYS A 41 6.28 18.73 12.82
N ASN A 42 5.21 18.52 12.04
CA ASN A 42 3.85 18.87 12.44
C ASN A 42 3.13 17.72 13.15
N ARG A 43 3.76 16.54 13.24
CA ARG A 43 3.16 15.28 13.72
C ARG A 43 1.87 14.95 12.96
N GLU A 44 1.85 15.21 11.66
CA GLU A 44 0.69 14.98 10.80
C GLU A 44 0.93 13.76 9.92
N PHE A 45 -0.16 13.05 9.60
CA PHE A 45 -0.14 12.00 8.60
C PHE A 45 -1.06 12.39 7.47
N SER A 46 -0.59 12.17 6.25
CA SER A 46 -1.36 12.37 5.02
C SER A 46 -1.43 11.06 4.26
N ILE A 47 -2.60 10.76 3.73
CA ILE A 47 -2.84 9.54 2.97
C ILE A 47 -3.53 9.88 1.66
N ARG A 48 -2.99 9.32 0.58
CA ARG A 48 -3.63 9.25 -0.72
C ARG A 48 -3.99 7.79 -0.95
N TYR A 49 -5.27 7.50 -1.13
CA TYR A 49 -5.74 6.12 -1.25
C TYR A 49 -6.30 5.85 -2.65
N PRO A 50 -6.06 4.68 -3.24
CA PRO A 50 -6.53 4.36 -4.58
C PRO A 50 -8.06 4.20 -4.63
N LEU A 51 -8.68 4.74 -5.69
CA LEU A 51 -10.07 4.45 -6.08
C LEU A 51 -10.14 3.33 -7.13
N GLY A 52 -9.55 2.18 -6.80
CA GLY A 52 -9.42 1.01 -7.67
C GLY A 52 -10.40 -0.12 -7.34
N ASP A 53 -10.02 -1.35 -7.66
CA ASP A 53 -10.77 -2.55 -7.28
C ASP A 53 -10.92 -2.64 -5.76
N VAL A 54 -12.10 -3.01 -5.29
CA VAL A 54 -12.51 -2.92 -3.87
C VAL A 54 -11.50 -3.60 -2.94
N PHE A 55 -11.10 -4.84 -3.22
CA PHE A 55 -10.26 -5.58 -2.31
C PHE A 55 -8.81 -5.08 -2.30
N PHE A 56 -8.25 -4.78 -3.46
CA PHE A 56 -6.88 -4.29 -3.56
C PHE A 56 -6.73 -2.84 -3.09
N SER A 57 -7.77 -2.02 -3.27
CA SER A 57 -7.78 -0.65 -2.74
C SER A 57 -7.77 -0.66 -1.22
N PHE A 58 -8.59 -1.51 -0.60
CA PHE A 58 -8.53 -1.69 0.85
C PHE A 58 -7.21 -2.33 1.31
N ALA A 59 -6.69 -3.35 0.62
CA ALA A 59 -5.40 -3.96 0.97
C ALA A 59 -4.26 -2.93 0.98
N THR A 60 -4.20 -2.08 -0.04
CA THR A 60 -3.21 -0.99 -0.08
C THR A 60 -3.46 0.03 1.02
N THR A 61 -4.71 0.47 1.21
CA THR A 61 -5.00 1.50 2.22
C THR A 61 -4.74 1.00 3.64
N ILE A 62 -5.03 -0.26 3.93
CA ILE A 62 -4.69 -0.92 5.20
C ILE A 62 -3.18 -0.86 5.42
N HIS A 63 -2.39 -1.23 4.41
CA HIS A 63 -0.94 -1.12 4.45
C HIS A 63 -0.48 0.31 4.77
N GLU A 64 -1.02 1.32 4.08
CA GLU A 64 -0.63 2.71 4.30
C GLU A 64 -0.88 3.19 5.74
N THR A 65 -1.96 2.72 6.38
CA THR A 65 -2.21 3.05 7.80
C THR A 65 -1.19 2.42 8.77
N GLY A 66 -0.43 1.42 8.31
CA GLY A 66 0.70 0.83 9.01
C GLY A 66 1.87 1.81 9.18
N HIS A 67 2.16 2.61 8.17
CA HIS A 67 3.25 3.61 8.20
C HIS A 67 3.06 4.69 9.26
N TRP A 68 1.82 4.92 9.69
CA TRP A 68 1.51 6.01 10.60
C TRP A 68 2.13 5.79 12.01
N ARG A 69 2.97 6.75 12.43
CA ARG A 69 3.75 6.77 13.69
C ARG A 69 4.72 5.59 13.84
N GLN A 70 5.08 4.91 12.74
CA GLN A 70 6.00 3.78 12.79
C GLN A 70 7.34 4.13 13.44
N SER A 71 7.95 5.24 13.03
CA SER A 71 9.21 5.70 13.60
C SER A 71 9.12 6.18 15.05
N GLU A 72 7.96 6.61 15.54
CA GLU A 72 7.81 7.01 16.95
C GLU A 72 7.79 5.79 17.88
N ILE A 73 7.30 4.65 17.38
CA ILE A 73 7.17 3.40 18.12
C ILE A 73 8.48 2.62 18.06
N ASP A 74 9.14 2.63 16.91
CA ASP A 74 10.42 1.95 16.72
C ASP A 74 11.60 2.93 16.93
N LYS A 75 12.31 2.73 18.05
CA LYS A 75 13.46 3.55 18.44
C LYS A 75 14.66 3.39 17.49
N ASP A 76 14.72 2.32 16.73
CA ASP A 76 15.78 2.11 15.75
C ASP A 76 15.40 2.74 14.40
N LEU A 77 14.10 2.84 14.07
CA LEU A 77 13.63 3.64 12.93
C LEU A 77 13.67 5.16 13.19
N SER A 78 13.37 5.65 14.40
CA SER A 78 13.46 7.09 14.73
C SER A 78 14.88 7.66 14.58
N LYS A 79 15.92 6.87 14.84
CA LYS A 79 17.33 7.26 14.63
C LYS A 79 17.67 7.53 13.16
N ARG A 80 16.84 7.11 12.21
CA ARG A 80 16.98 7.39 10.77
C ARG A 80 16.32 8.70 10.32
N SER A 81 15.54 9.34 11.18
CA SER A 81 14.68 10.49 10.80
C SER A 81 15.28 11.88 11.06
N GLU A 82 16.43 12.00 11.75
CA GLU A 82 16.98 13.32 12.11
C GLU A 82 18.13 13.83 11.21
N PHE A 83 18.78 13.02 10.40
CA PHE A 83 19.75 13.49 9.40
C PHE A 83 19.83 12.48 8.25
N LEU A 84 19.35 12.83 7.05
CA LEU A 84 19.73 12.11 5.84
C LEU A 84 21.07 12.67 5.37
N PRO A 85 22.16 11.91 5.55
CA PRO A 85 22.88 11.38 4.41
C PRO A 85 22.79 9.85 4.38
N GLU A 86 22.45 9.37 3.18
CA GLU A 86 22.68 8.04 2.61
C GLU A 86 23.73 7.22 3.38
N ASP A 87 23.28 6.31 4.24
CA ASP A 87 23.96 5.07 4.60
C ASP A 87 23.08 4.31 5.60
N GLU A 88 22.00 3.70 5.09
CA GLU A 88 21.41 2.45 5.60
C GLU A 88 20.19 2.05 4.74
N ILE A 89 20.45 1.84 3.45
CA ILE A 89 19.55 1.12 2.55
C ILE A 89 19.79 -0.37 2.79
N ASN A 90 19.21 -0.92 3.85
CA ASN A 90 19.13 -2.37 4.12
C ASN A 90 17.81 -2.78 4.79
N ASP A 91 16.85 -1.85 4.95
CA ASP A 91 15.70 -2.06 5.83
C ASP A 91 14.36 -1.60 5.25
N ILE A 92 14.32 -1.20 3.96
CA ILE A 92 13.06 -0.85 3.29
C ILE A 92 12.10 -2.06 3.29
N PRO A 93 12.51 -3.28 2.87
CA PRO A 93 11.60 -4.42 2.91
C PRO A 93 11.07 -4.78 4.30
N ALA A 94 11.90 -4.64 5.36
CA ALA A 94 11.48 -4.91 6.73
C ALA A 94 10.50 -3.84 7.25
N ASN A 95 10.74 -2.57 6.91
CA ASN A 95 9.85 -1.47 7.23
C ASN A 95 8.47 -1.63 6.55
N GLU A 96 8.48 -2.04 5.28
CA GLU A 96 7.26 -2.35 4.53
C GLU A 96 6.52 -3.54 5.13
N GLU A 97 7.23 -4.62 5.49
CA GLU A 97 6.65 -5.81 6.13
C GLU A 97 6.00 -5.46 7.48
N ASP A 98 6.66 -4.65 8.29
CA ASP A 98 6.10 -4.15 9.55
C ASP A 98 4.87 -3.26 9.32
N ALA A 99 4.88 -2.40 8.29
CA ALA A 99 3.73 -1.58 7.93
C ALA A 99 2.52 -2.45 7.53
N TYR A 100 2.71 -3.48 6.70
CA TYR A 100 1.67 -4.44 6.36
C TYR A 100 1.08 -5.13 7.61
N ARG A 101 1.94 -5.61 8.51
CA ARG A 101 1.52 -6.29 9.73
C ARG A 101 0.73 -5.34 10.65
N ARG A 102 1.26 -4.15 10.93
CA ARG A 102 0.64 -3.17 11.82
C ARG A 102 -0.64 -2.59 11.25
N GLY A 103 -0.68 -2.32 9.94
CA GLY A 103 -1.90 -1.91 9.24
C GLY A 103 -3.04 -2.91 9.46
N TRP A 104 -2.75 -4.20 9.29
CA TRP A 104 -3.72 -5.28 9.53
C TRP A 104 -4.15 -5.36 11.00
N GLU A 105 -3.20 -5.38 11.94
CA GLU A 105 -3.48 -5.45 13.38
C GLU A 105 -4.35 -4.28 13.86
N ARG A 106 -4.02 -3.05 13.43
CA ARG A 106 -4.79 -1.86 13.75
C ARG A 106 -6.18 -1.90 13.14
N THR A 107 -6.31 -2.36 11.89
CA THR A 107 -7.62 -2.50 11.25
C THR A 107 -8.50 -3.48 12.01
N LYS A 108 -7.97 -4.63 12.43
CA LYS A 108 -8.70 -5.59 13.28
C LYS A 108 -9.10 -5.00 14.64
N LYS A 109 -8.26 -4.15 15.22
CA LYS A 109 -8.49 -3.53 16.53
C LYS A 109 -9.50 -2.38 16.48
N TYR A 110 -9.39 -1.50 15.49
CA TYR A 110 -10.09 -0.21 15.45
C TYR A 110 -11.24 -0.14 14.44
N ALA A 111 -11.26 -1.02 13.44
CA ALA A 111 -12.32 -1.12 12.46
C ALA A 111 -12.72 -2.60 12.19
N PRO A 112 -13.02 -3.41 13.23
CA PRO A 112 -13.38 -4.82 13.05
C PRO A 112 -14.63 -5.03 12.17
N GLU A 113 -15.54 -4.05 12.14
CA GLU A 113 -16.70 -4.07 11.26
C GLU A 113 -16.30 -3.99 9.78
N LEU A 114 -15.25 -3.24 9.42
CA LEU A 114 -14.76 -3.21 8.04
C LEU A 114 -14.22 -4.59 7.64
N VAL A 115 -13.49 -5.26 8.52
CA VAL A 115 -12.99 -6.62 8.26
C VAL A 115 -14.16 -7.55 8.01
N THR A 116 -15.20 -7.46 8.84
CA THR A 116 -16.42 -8.27 8.68
C THR A 116 -17.14 -7.98 7.35
N ASP A 117 -17.25 -6.71 6.96
CA ASP A 117 -17.86 -6.29 5.69
C ASP A 117 -17.06 -6.81 4.48
N LEU A 118 -15.73 -6.69 4.52
CA LEU A 118 -14.85 -7.19 3.46
C LEU A 118 -14.92 -8.70 3.35
N GLU A 119 -14.93 -9.44 4.46
CA GLU A 119 -15.08 -10.90 4.45
C GLU A 119 -16.44 -11.34 3.93
N THR A 120 -17.51 -10.65 4.32
CA THR A 120 -18.87 -10.91 3.80
C THR A 120 -18.91 -10.71 2.29
N LYS A 121 -18.38 -9.57 1.83
CA LYS A 121 -18.30 -9.25 0.40
C LYS A 121 -17.43 -10.26 -0.35
N PHE A 122 -16.29 -10.65 0.23
CA PHE A 122 -15.41 -11.66 -0.35
C PHE A 122 -16.14 -12.99 -0.58
N ALA A 123 -16.88 -13.45 0.43
CA ALA A 123 -17.68 -14.67 0.34
C ALA A 123 -18.76 -14.60 -0.74
N GLU A 124 -19.41 -13.44 -0.92
CA GLU A 124 -20.38 -13.21 -2.02
C GLU A 124 -19.72 -13.34 -3.39
N PHE A 125 -18.56 -12.70 -3.60
CA PHE A 125 -17.81 -12.79 -4.84
C PHE A 125 -17.25 -14.19 -5.12
N LYS A 126 -16.83 -14.91 -4.08
CA LYS A 126 -16.44 -16.32 -4.17
C LYS A 126 -17.60 -17.21 -4.60
N LYS A 127 -18.77 -17.03 -3.99
CA LYS A 127 -20.00 -17.76 -4.36
C LYS A 127 -20.43 -17.47 -5.80
N ALA A 128 -20.22 -16.24 -6.27
CA ALA A 128 -20.44 -15.86 -7.67
C ALA A 128 -19.38 -16.39 -8.65
N GLY A 129 -18.35 -17.08 -8.15
CA GLY A 129 -17.28 -17.66 -8.96
C GLY A 129 -16.26 -16.65 -9.49
N LYS A 130 -16.25 -15.42 -8.97
CA LYS A 130 -15.33 -14.34 -9.36
C LYS A 130 -14.00 -14.39 -8.61
N LEU A 131 -13.97 -15.01 -7.43
CA LEU A 131 -12.76 -15.24 -6.62
C LEU A 131 -12.62 -16.72 -6.31
N LYS A 132 -11.59 -17.36 -6.85
CA LYS A 132 -11.35 -18.80 -6.67
C LYS A 132 -10.02 -19.13 -6.01
N ALA A 133 -9.06 -18.20 -6.04
CA ALA A 133 -7.70 -18.43 -5.60
C ALA A 133 -7.54 -18.42 -4.07
N PHE A 134 -8.49 -17.84 -3.33
CA PHE A 134 -8.37 -17.66 -1.88
C PHE A 134 -9.67 -18.03 -1.16
N ASP A 135 -9.56 -18.34 0.13
CA ASP A 135 -10.70 -18.71 0.95
C ASP A 135 -11.46 -17.54 1.55
N ASN A 136 -10.76 -16.46 1.85
CA ASN A 136 -11.24 -15.30 2.57
C ASN A 136 -10.40 -14.07 2.19
N PHE A 137 -10.80 -12.89 2.67
CA PHE A 137 -10.09 -11.65 2.39
C PHE A 137 -8.70 -11.64 3.05
N GLU A 138 -8.54 -12.21 4.25
CA GLU A 138 -7.23 -12.31 4.92
C GLU A 138 -6.17 -13.02 4.05
N GLN A 139 -6.50 -14.13 3.38
CA GLN A 139 -5.58 -14.81 2.48
C GLN A 139 -5.24 -13.97 1.23
N LEU A 140 -6.21 -13.22 0.68
CA LEU A 140 -5.93 -12.27 -0.39
C LEU A 140 -4.98 -11.16 0.08
N TYR A 141 -5.19 -10.67 1.30
CA TYR A 141 -4.33 -9.67 1.92
C TYR A 141 -2.90 -10.22 2.10
N GLU A 142 -2.73 -11.44 2.61
CA GLU A 142 -1.42 -12.09 2.72
C GLU A 142 -0.73 -12.28 1.36
N TRP A 143 -1.47 -12.62 0.31
CA TRP A 143 -0.93 -12.65 -1.05
C TRP A 143 -0.46 -11.27 -1.48
N PHE A 144 -1.24 -10.23 -1.20
CA PHE A 144 -0.92 -8.84 -1.51
C PHE A 144 0.33 -8.34 -0.75
N VAL A 145 0.50 -8.72 0.52
CA VAL A 145 1.73 -8.46 1.29
C VAL A 145 2.94 -9.02 0.56
N ASN A 146 2.91 -10.31 0.21
CA ASN A 146 4.01 -10.97 -0.49
C ASN A 146 4.31 -10.32 -1.84
N PHE A 147 3.26 -9.90 -2.56
CA PHE A 147 3.37 -9.18 -3.82
C PHE A 147 4.04 -7.81 -3.63
N GLY A 148 3.59 -7.00 -2.67
CA GLY A 148 4.19 -5.70 -2.35
C GLY A 148 5.65 -5.81 -1.92
N LEU A 149 5.98 -6.77 -1.04
CA LEU A 149 7.36 -7.01 -0.61
C LEU A 149 8.28 -7.43 -1.75
N ALA A 150 7.78 -8.18 -2.74
CA ALA A 150 8.56 -8.54 -3.92
C ALA A 150 8.92 -7.30 -4.75
N ILE A 151 8.01 -6.33 -4.86
CA ILE A 151 8.25 -5.05 -5.53
C ILE A 151 9.30 -4.25 -4.76
N SER A 152 9.11 -4.08 -3.44
CA SER A 152 10.06 -3.32 -2.61
C SER A 152 11.47 -3.90 -2.68
N ARG A 153 11.62 -5.23 -2.62
CA ARG A 153 12.92 -5.91 -2.76
C ARG A 153 13.55 -5.70 -4.14
N ALA A 154 12.75 -5.69 -5.21
CA ALA A 154 13.26 -5.42 -6.55
C ALA A 154 13.75 -3.97 -6.66
N ILE A 155 12.99 -3.01 -6.13
CA ILE A 155 13.38 -1.59 -6.13
C ILE A 155 14.64 -1.37 -5.27
N ASP A 156 14.75 -2.02 -4.12
CA ASP A 156 15.89 -1.90 -3.20
C ASP A 156 17.21 -2.46 -3.79
N SER A 157 17.11 -3.31 -4.81
CA SER A 157 18.29 -3.88 -5.49
C SER A 157 19.00 -2.92 -6.45
N ILE A 158 18.44 -1.72 -6.70
CA ILE A 158 19.01 -0.75 -7.64
C ILE A 158 20.03 0.15 -6.96
N GLU A 159 21.04 0.58 -7.71
CA GLU A 159 22.00 1.58 -7.21
C GLU A 159 21.31 2.91 -6.93
N ASP A 160 21.70 3.58 -5.83
CA ASP A 160 21.24 4.93 -5.58
C ASP A 160 21.86 5.92 -6.58
N THR A 161 21.04 6.85 -7.07
CA THR A 161 21.45 7.84 -8.06
C THR A 161 20.49 9.02 -8.13
N ASP A 162 21.06 10.23 -8.19
CA ASP A 162 20.32 11.47 -8.43
C ASP A 162 19.75 11.60 -9.85
N ASN A 163 20.25 10.79 -10.80
CA ASN A 163 19.77 10.82 -12.17
C ASN A 163 18.44 10.06 -12.27
N LYS A 164 17.33 10.81 -12.26
CA LYS A 164 15.96 10.27 -12.37
C LYS A 164 15.77 9.29 -13.54
N ALA A 165 16.31 9.59 -14.72
CA ALA A 165 16.18 8.72 -15.88
C ALA A 165 16.98 7.42 -15.73
N LYS A 166 18.19 7.49 -15.13
CA LYS A 166 18.97 6.30 -14.80
C LYS A 166 18.23 5.44 -13.77
N ARG A 167 17.73 6.05 -12.70
CA ARG A 167 16.99 5.38 -11.62
C ARG A 167 15.75 4.67 -12.15
N GLU A 168 14.96 5.34 -13.00
CA GLU A 168 13.80 4.73 -13.63
C GLU A 168 14.17 3.51 -14.48
N ASN A 169 15.23 3.61 -15.29
CA ASN A 169 15.70 2.48 -16.10
C ASN A 169 16.13 1.29 -15.22
N GLN A 170 16.88 1.56 -14.14
CA GLN A 170 17.32 0.51 -13.22
C GLN A 170 16.12 -0.15 -12.52
N MET A 171 15.15 0.64 -12.08
CA MET A 171 13.91 0.12 -11.48
C MET A 171 13.14 -0.76 -12.45
N PHE A 172 12.96 -0.31 -13.70
CA PHE A 172 12.26 -1.10 -14.73
C PHE A 172 12.94 -2.45 -14.97
N GLU A 173 14.26 -2.46 -15.13
CA GLU A 173 15.00 -3.71 -15.36
C GLU A 173 14.98 -4.62 -14.12
N ALA A 174 15.09 -4.08 -12.90
CA ALA A 174 15.01 -4.85 -11.67
C ALA A 174 13.63 -5.53 -11.49
N LEU A 175 12.54 -4.78 -11.72
CA LEU A 175 11.17 -5.33 -11.67
C LEU A 175 10.98 -6.44 -12.71
N LYS A 176 11.52 -6.24 -13.92
CA LYS A 176 11.47 -7.24 -14.99
C LYS A 176 12.24 -8.52 -14.61
N GLN A 177 13.45 -8.39 -14.08
CA GLN A 177 14.27 -9.52 -13.62
C GLN A 177 13.62 -10.26 -12.45
N ALA A 178 12.92 -9.54 -11.57
CA ALA A 178 12.14 -10.12 -10.48
C ALA A 178 10.83 -10.80 -10.95
N GLY A 179 10.50 -10.74 -12.25
CA GLY A 179 9.30 -11.37 -12.82
C GLY A 179 8.01 -10.62 -12.53
N MET A 180 8.07 -9.30 -12.22
CA MET A 180 6.89 -8.52 -11.86
C MET A 180 5.87 -8.40 -12.98
N GLU A 181 6.28 -8.47 -14.25
CA GLU A 181 5.35 -8.46 -15.38
C GLU A 181 4.32 -9.62 -15.30
N THR A 182 4.77 -10.82 -14.92
CA THR A 182 3.86 -11.96 -14.72
C THR A 182 2.96 -11.74 -13.52
N LYS A 183 3.51 -11.26 -12.40
CA LYS A 183 2.73 -10.97 -11.19
C LYS A 183 1.72 -9.85 -11.37
N PHE A 184 2.00 -8.85 -12.20
CA PHE A 184 1.06 -7.80 -12.55
C PHE A 184 -0.11 -8.34 -13.38
N LYS A 185 0.14 -9.32 -14.25
CA LYS A 185 -0.94 -10.04 -14.95
C LYS A 185 -1.78 -10.87 -13.98
N GLU A 186 -1.14 -11.63 -13.08
CA GLU A 186 -1.83 -12.36 -12.01
C GLU A 186 -2.70 -11.43 -11.15
N PHE A 187 -2.14 -10.28 -10.73
CA PHE A 187 -2.88 -9.25 -10.00
C PHE A 187 -4.14 -8.79 -10.76
N ALA A 188 -4.01 -8.52 -12.06
CA ALA A 188 -5.12 -8.06 -12.88
C ALA A 188 -6.23 -9.13 -13.00
N GLU A 189 -5.87 -10.42 -13.04
CA GLU A 189 -6.81 -11.55 -13.09
C GLU A 189 -7.57 -11.77 -11.77
N LEU A 190 -6.99 -11.34 -10.64
CA LEU A 190 -7.60 -11.45 -9.32
C LEU A 190 -8.64 -10.36 -9.02
N ARG A 191 -8.73 -9.31 -9.86
CA ARG A 191 -9.70 -8.22 -9.68
C ARG A 191 -11.12 -8.71 -9.86
N VAL A 192 -12.03 -8.20 -9.03
CA VAL A 192 -13.46 -8.50 -9.12
C VAL A 192 -14.24 -7.51 -9.97
N GLY A 193 -13.60 -6.40 -10.36
CA GLY A 193 -14.13 -5.37 -11.23
C GLY A 193 -15.06 -4.39 -10.53
N GLU A 194 -15.12 -4.43 -9.20
CA GLU A 194 -15.96 -3.52 -8.42
C GLU A 194 -15.12 -2.38 -7.83
N LEU A 195 -15.49 -1.16 -8.21
CA LEU A 195 -15.71 -0.04 -7.29
C LEU A 195 -15.28 -0.12 -5.81
N VAL A 196 -14.18 0.47 -5.32
CA VAL A 196 -14.17 0.82 -3.89
C VAL A 196 -15.13 1.99 -3.62
N ASP A 197 -15.92 1.90 -2.55
CA ASP A 197 -16.77 2.99 -2.09
C ASP A 197 -15.91 4.04 -1.37
N SER A 198 -15.85 5.24 -1.94
CA SER A 198 -15.05 6.35 -1.40
C SER A 198 -15.51 6.77 -0.01
N GLU A 199 -16.82 6.77 0.26
CA GLU A 199 -17.33 7.13 1.58
C GLU A 199 -16.98 6.07 2.62
N GLN A 200 -17.02 4.79 2.25
CA GLN A 200 -16.61 3.71 3.14
C GLN A 200 -15.11 3.82 3.48
N MET A 201 -14.27 4.15 2.49
CA MET A 201 -12.84 4.36 2.71
C MET A 201 -12.55 5.56 3.61
N GLU A 202 -13.21 6.69 3.38
CA GLU A 202 -13.07 7.87 4.26
C GLU A 202 -13.50 7.55 5.69
N ARG A 203 -14.64 6.86 5.88
CA ARG A 203 -15.10 6.44 7.21
C ARG A 203 -14.08 5.53 7.90
N TYR A 204 -13.50 4.57 7.17
CA TYR A 204 -12.44 3.72 7.67
C TYR A 204 -11.22 4.54 8.13
N LEU A 205 -10.70 5.43 7.27
CA LEU A 205 -9.53 6.23 7.56
C LEU A 205 -9.74 7.17 8.76
N MET A 206 -10.93 7.74 8.89
CA MET A 206 -11.28 8.54 10.07
C MET A 206 -11.35 7.70 11.35
N LYS A 207 -11.90 6.48 11.31
CA LYS A 207 -11.88 5.58 12.47
C LYS A 207 -10.47 5.19 12.88
N MET A 208 -9.61 4.90 11.90
CA MET A 208 -8.19 4.65 12.14
C MET A 208 -7.52 5.88 12.75
N ALA A 209 -7.89 7.09 12.27
CA ALA A 209 -7.45 8.37 12.84
C ALA A 209 -7.73 8.45 14.35
N ASP A 210 -8.96 8.17 14.74
CA ASP A 210 -9.39 8.25 16.14
C ASP A 210 -8.75 7.13 16.98
N GLY A 211 -8.67 5.90 16.47
CA GLY A 211 -8.14 4.75 17.20
C GLY A 211 -6.65 4.84 17.52
N VAL A 212 -5.84 5.27 16.54
CA VAL A 212 -4.37 5.38 16.69
C VAL A 212 -3.96 6.64 17.46
N ALA A 213 -4.80 7.68 17.49
CA ALA A 213 -4.52 8.89 18.27
C ALA A 213 -4.58 8.67 19.80
N ILE A 214 -5.22 7.58 20.26
CA ILE A 214 -5.38 7.24 21.68
C ILE A 214 -4.22 6.35 22.19
N GLU A 215 -3.38 5.79 21.30
CA GLU A 215 -2.15 5.05 21.66
C GLU A 215 -0.98 5.96 22.02
#